data_AF-A0A917UF62-F1
#
_entry.id   AF-A0A917UF62-F1
#
_cell.length_a   1.000
_cell.length_b   1.000
_cell.length_c   1.000
_cell.angle_alpha   90.00
_cell.angle_beta   90.00
_cell.angle_gamma   90.00
#
_symmetry.space_group_name_H-M   'P 1'
#
loop_
_entity.id
_entity.type
_entity.pdbx_description
1 polymer ?
#
loop_
_entity_poly.entity_id
_entity_poly.type
_entity_poly.pdbx_seq_one_letter_code
_entity_poly.pdbx_strand_id
1 'polypeptide(L)'
;MDEHPYAIGSDVWPGLAKMAEEAGELTQVVGKLIAAGGATRHYDGSDLRRRLADECGDVLAAIRFFAEVNGLTEEVEARAAAKADTLRRWHTRRG
;
A
#
# COMPACT_ATOMS: atom_id res chain seq x y z
N MET A 1 12.71 3.54 -27.43
CA MET A 1 12.89 3.76 -25.99
C MET A 1 11.49 3.95 -25.46
N ASP A 2 11.00 3.03 -24.63
CA ASP A 2 9.67 3.20 -24.05
C ASP A 2 9.63 4.51 -23.27
N GLU A 3 8.60 5.31 -23.53
CA GLU A 3 8.46 6.69 -23.04
C GLU A 3 8.29 6.74 -21.50
N HIS A 4 7.97 5.59 -20.89
CA HIS A 4 7.80 5.42 -19.44
C HIS A 4 8.34 4.06 -18.97
N PRO A 5 9.67 3.92 -18.72
CA PRO A 5 10.17 2.75 -18.03
C PRO A 5 9.43 2.64 -16.69
N TYR A 6 9.03 1.43 -16.29
CA TYR A 6 8.31 1.11 -15.04
C TYR A 6 6.78 1.35 -15.02
N ALA A 7 6.19 1.88 -16.09
CA ALA A 7 4.73 2.00 -16.18
C ALA A 7 4.04 0.62 -16.31
N ILE A 8 2.71 0.61 -16.23
CA ILE A 8 1.93 -0.58 -16.60
C ILE A 8 2.21 -0.89 -18.08
N GLY A 9 2.59 -2.13 -18.37
CA GLY A 9 2.94 -2.58 -19.73
C GLY A 9 4.38 -2.31 -20.17
N SER A 10 5.24 -1.74 -19.31
CA SER A 10 6.67 -1.54 -19.57
C SER A 10 7.44 -2.87 -19.56
N ASP A 11 8.46 -2.99 -20.41
CA ASP A 11 9.38 -4.14 -20.41
C ASP A 11 10.28 -4.22 -19.16
N VAL A 12 10.49 -3.09 -18.50
CA VAL A 12 11.33 -2.99 -17.30
C VAL A 12 10.44 -2.82 -16.07
N TRP A 13 10.40 -3.84 -15.20
CA TRP A 13 9.63 -3.87 -13.95
C TRP A 13 8.20 -3.30 -14.08
N PRO A 14 7.33 -3.89 -14.93
CA PRO A 14 5.99 -3.39 -15.18
C PRO A 14 5.21 -3.15 -13.89
N GLY A 15 4.54 -1.99 -13.79
CA GLY A 15 3.70 -1.61 -12.66
C GLY A 15 4.45 -1.07 -11.43
N LEU A 16 5.79 -1.04 -11.43
CA LEU A 16 6.58 -0.51 -10.30
C LEU A 16 6.26 0.97 -10.00
N ALA A 17 6.08 1.80 -11.03
CA ALA A 17 5.72 3.20 -10.84
C ALA A 17 4.36 3.37 -10.14
N LYS A 18 3.37 2.56 -10.54
CA LYS A 18 2.03 2.59 -9.93
C LYS A 18 2.06 2.08 -8.49
N MET A 19 2.80 1.01 -8.21
CA MET A 19 3.02 0.56 -6.83
C MET A 19 3.64 1.66 -5.94
N ALA A 20 4.59 2.43 -6.47
CA ALA A 20 5.21 3.53 -5.74
C ALA A 20 4.23 4.71 -5.52
N GLU A 21 3.41 5.03 -6.52
CA GLU A 21 2.36 6.06 -6.44
C GLU A 21 1.38 5.77 -5.31
N GLU A 22 0.75 4.58 -5.30
CA GLU A 22 -0.25 4.23 -4.27
C GLU A 22 0.35 4.21 -2.86
N ALA A 23 1.60 3.74 -2.72
CA ALA A 23 2.30 3.78 -1.45
C ALA A 23 2.54 5.22 -0.96
N GLY A 24 2.78 6.15 -1.89
CA GLY A 24 2.88 7.58 -1.62
C GLY A 24 1.56 8.18 -1.14
N GLU A 25 0.44 7.84 -1.80
CA GLU A 25 -0.90 8.31 -1.44
C GLU A 25 -1.32 7.82 -0.04
N LEU A 26 -1.11 6.53 0.24
CA LEU A 26 -1.31 5.97 1.59
C LEU A 26 -0.50 6.72 2.64
N THR A 27 0.77 7.01 2.36
CA THR A 27 1.64 7.76 3.28
C THR A 27 1.08 9.15 3.58
N GLN A 28 0.54 9.85 2.58
CA GLN A 28 -0.08 11.16 2.78
C GLN A 28 -1.32 11.07 3.67
N VAL A 29 -2.20 10.08 3.47
CA VAL A 29 -3.40 9.89 4.29
C VAL A 29 -3.06 9.49 5.72
N VAL A 30 -2.07 8.61 5.92
CA VAL A 30 -1.57 8.25 7.25
C VAL A 30 -0.97 9.45 7.96
N GLY A 31 -0.17 10.27 7.26
CA GLY A 31 0.40 11.50 7.82
C GLY A 31 -0.69 12.48 8.30
N LYS A 32 -1.75 12.63 7.50
CA LYS A 32 -2.94 13.43 7.86
C LYS A 32 -3.64 12.90 9.11
N LEU A 33 -3.78 11.59 9.25
CA LEU A 33 -4.43 10.97 10.42
C LEU A 33 -3.60 11.13 11.70
N ILE A 34 -2.27 10.97 11.59
CA ILE A 34 -1.34 11.18 12.71
C ILE A 34 -1.38 12.65 13.15
N ALA A 35 -1.31 13.60 12.21
CA ALA A 35 -1.38 15.02 12.50
C ALA A 35 -2.72 15.43 13.15
N ALA A 36 -3.80 14.71 12.86
CA ALA A 36 -5.11 14.89 13.47
C ALA A 36 -5.27 14.19 14.84
N GLY A 37 -4.21 13.57 15.38
CA GLY A 37 -4.29 12.81 16.64
C GLY A 37 -5.21 11.60 16.56
N GLY A 38 -5.39 11.02 15.38
CA GLY A 38 -6.31 9.90 15.15
C GLY A 38 -7.77 10.31 14.90
N ALA A 39 -8.09 11.60 14.91
CA ALA A 39 -9.42 12.07 14.51
C ALA A 39 -9.66 11.78 13.03
N THR A 40 -10.73 11.04 12.73
CA THR A 40 -11.04 10.61 11.36
C THR A 40 -11.82 11.66 10.55
N ARG A 41 -12.30 12.71 11.22
CA ARG A 41 -13.02 13.82 10.60
C ARG A 41 -12.06 14.99 10.46
N HIS A 42 -11.62 15.26 9.23
CA HIS A 42 -10.71 16.38 8.98
C HIS A 42 -11.46 17.70 8.81
N TYR A 43 -10.77 18.80 9.11
CA TYR A 43 -11.30 20.16 9.03
C TYR A 43 -11.70 20.57 7.60
N ASP A 44 -11.14 19.90 6.58
CA ASP A 44 -11.45 20.11 5.16
C ASP A 44 -12.69 19.33 4.66
N GLY A 45 -13.36 18.59 5.55
CA GLY A 45 -14.55 17.79 5.23
C GLY A 45 -14.25 16.36 4.76
N SER A 46 -12.99 15.95 4.66
CA SER A 46 -12.63 14.58 4.28
C SER A 46 -12.84 13.58 5.41
N ASP A 47 -13.40 12.41 5.07
CA ASP A 47 -13.44 11.22 5.93
C ASP A 47 -12.13 10.45 5.77
N LEU A 48 -11.20 10.69 6.70
CA LEU A 48 -9.90 10.04 6.69
C LEU A 48 -9.98 8.53 6.89
N ARG A 49 -11.01 8.03 7.57
CA ARG A 49 -11.18 6.59 7.74
C ARG A 49 -11.48 5.95 6.40
N ARG A 50 -12.41 6.53 5.65
CA ARG A 50 -12.75 6.06 4.30
C ARG A 50 -11.52 6.13 3.39
N ARG A 51 -10.85 7.27 3.34
CA ARG A 51 -9.64 7.44 2.54
C ARG A 51 -8.56 6.44 2.92
N LEU A 52 -8.32 6.22 4.21
CA LEU A 52 -7.34 5.24 4.66
C LEU A 52 -7.69 3.83 4.15
N ALA A 53 -8.97 3.46 4.14
CA ALA A 53 -9.40 2.17 3.61
C ALA A 53 -9.20 2.08 2.08
N ASP A 54 -9.53 3.15 1.36
CA ASP A 54 -9.35 3.26 -0.09
C ASP A 54 -7.84 3.10 -0.44
N GLU A 55 -6.96 3.93 0.13
CA GLU A 55 -5.51 3.85 -0.17
C GLU A 55 -4.86 2.53 0.28
N CYS A 56 -5.34 1.92 1.38
CA CYS A 56 -4.89 0.57 1.77
C CYS A 56 -5.25 -0.48 0.71
N GLY A 57 -6.44 -0.35 0.12
CA GLY A 57 -6.93 -1.21 -0.96
C GLY A 57 -6.11 -1.04 -2.23
N ASP A 58 -5.83 0.21 -2.61
CA ASP A 58 -5.09 0.53 -3.82
C ASP A 58 -3.63 0.08 -3.73
N VAL A 59 -2.96 0.26 -2.58
CA VAL A 59 -1.63 -0.33 -2.31
C VAL A 59 -1.66 -1.86 -2.43
N LEU A 60 -2.69 -2.51 -1.86
CA LEU A 60 -2.79 -3.98 -1.93
C LEU A 60 -2.99 -4.45 -3.38
N ALA A 61 -3.82 -3.76 -4.16
CA ALA A 61 -4.04 -4.06 -5.57
C ALA A 61 -2.77 -3.86 -6.40
N ALA A 62 -2.05 -2.74 -6.20
CA ALA A 62 -0.83 -2.43 -6.93
C ALA A 62 0.31 -3.40 -6.61
N ILE A 63 0.48 -3.81 -5.35
CA ILE A 63 1.46 -4.84 -4.96
C ILE A 63 1.14 -6.18 -5.63
N ARG A 64 -0.14 -6.60 -5.62
CA ARG A 64 -0.56 -7.86 -6.25
C ARG A 64 -0.29 -7.85 -7.75
N PHE A 65 -0.71 -6.78 -8.43
CA PHE A 65 -0.46 -6.61 -9.86
C PHE A 65 1.04 -6.65 -10.16
N PHE A 66 1.84 -5.87 -9.44
CA PHE A 66 3.30 -5.85 -9.60
C PHE A 66 3.91 -7.23 -9.40
N ALA A 67 3.50 -7.96 -8.35
CA ALA A 67 4.01 -9.30 -8.09
C ALA A 67 3.60 -10.32 -9.16
N GLU A 68 2.39 -10.21 -9.71
CA GLU A 68 1.90 -11.07 -10.79
C GLU A 68 2.72 -10.87 -12.07
N VAL A 69 2.80 -9.64 -12.56
CA VAL A 69 3.45 -9.34 -13.85
C VAL A 69 4.97 -9.46 -13.82
N ASN A 70 5.58 -9.52 -12.64
CA ASN A 70 7.02 -9.71 -12.46
C ASN A 70 7.39 -11.10 -11.93
N GLY A 71 6.43 -12.03 -11.78
CA GLY A 71 6.69 -13.40 -11.33
C GLY A 71 7.14 -13.54 -9.87
N LEU A 72 6.77 -12.58 -9.01
CA LEU A 72 7.14 -12.52 -7.58
C LEU A 72 6.00 -12.93 -6.63
N THR A 73 4.88 -13.43 -7.16
CA THR A 73 3.64 -13.66 -6.39
C THR A 73 3.88 -14.55 -5.16
N GLU A 74 4.50 -15.72 -5.35
CA GLU A 74 4.73 -16.67 -4.26
C GLU A 74 5.63 -16.09 -3.15
N GLU A 75 6.67 -15.37 -3.54
CA GLU A 75 7.67 -14.79 -2.62
C GLU A 75 7.05 -13.67 -1.79
N VAL A 76 6.28 -12.79 -2.42
CA VAL A 76 5.56 -11.69 -1.77
C VAL A 76 4.51 -12.25 -0.81
N GLU A 77 3.71 -13.21 -1.23
CA GLU A 77 2.65 -13.80 -0.39
C GLU A 77 3.22 -14.57 0.81
N ALA A 78 4.24 -15.41 0.59
CA ALA A 78 4.91 -16.14 1.67
C ALA A 78 5.52 -15.17 2.69
N ARG A 79 6.16 -14.09 2.21
CA ARG A 79 6.73 -13.06 3.07
C ARG A 79 5.66 -12.30 3.86
N ALA A 80 4.55 -11.95 3.21
CA ALA A 80 3.43 -11.24 3.81
C ALA A 80 2.75 -12.08 4.91
N ALA A 81 2.51 -13.37 4.65
CA ALA A 81 1.94 -14.29 5.63
C ALA A 81 2.82 -14.41 6.89
N ALA A 82 4.12 -14.66 6.71
CA ALA A 82 5.06 -14.73 7.83
C ALA A 82 5.16 -13.41 8.63
N LYS A 83 5.06 -12.26 7.94
CA LYS A 83 5.01 -10.96 8.62
C LYS A 83 3.72 -10.79 9.41
N ALA A 84 2.57 -11.14 8.82
CA ALA A 84 1.27 -11.02 9.46
C ALA A 84 1.21 -11.80 10.78
N ASP A 85 1.75 -13.02 10.83
CA ASP A 85 1.83 -13.80 12.06
C ASP A 85 2.68 -13.12 13.13
N THR A 86 3.79 -12.50 12.73
CA THR A 86 4.64 -11.72 13.64
C THR A 86 3.89 -10.51 14.21
N LEU A 87 3.17 -9.78 13.36
CA LEU A 87 2.37 -8.62 13.78
C LEU A 87 1.23 -9.03 14.73
N ARG A 88 0.52 -10.13 14.44
CA ARG A 88 -0.51 -10.69 15.32
C ARG A 88 0.05 -11.04 16.70
N ARG A 89 1.21 -11.70 16.75
CA ARG A 89 1.90 -12.02 18.03
C ARG A 89 2.29 -10.76 18.82
N TRP A 90 2.70 -9.70 18.14
CA TRP A 90 3.03 -8.44 18.82
C TRP A 90 1.79 -7.72 19.36
N HIS A 91 0.67 -7.79 18.63
CA HIS A 91 -0.59 -7.22 19.08
C HIS A 91 -1.11 -7.92 20.33
N THR A 92 -1.10 -9.26 20.37
CA THR A 92 -1.60 -10.03 21.52
C THR A 92 -0.72 -9.93 22.76
N ARG A 93 0.58 -9.61 22.63
CA ARG A 93 1.49 -9.37 23.78
C ARG A 93 1.35 -7.98 24.40
N ARG A 94 0.63 -7.06 23.73
CA ARG A 94 0.39 -5.69 24.20
C ARG A 94 -1.04 -5.50 24.74
N GLY A 95 -1.80 -6.58 24.87
CA GLY A 95 -3.09 -6.62 25.56
C GLY A 95 -2.95 -7.13 26.99
#